data_AF-A0A5R8WSK2-F1
#
_entry.id   AF-A0A5R8WSK2-F1
#
_cell.length_a   1.000
_cell.length_b   1.000
_cell.length_c   1.000
_cell.angle_alpha   90.00
_cell.angle_beta   90.00
_cell.angle_gamma   90.00
#
_symmetry.space_group_name_H-M   'P 1'
#
loop_
_entity.id
_entity.type
_entity.pdbx_description
1 polymer ?
#
loop_
_entity_poly.entity_id
_entity_poly.type
_entity_poly.pdbx_seq_one_letter_code
_entity_poly.pdbx_strand_id
1 'polypeptide(L)'
;MNLEAVGQQYALNDGEIRAVELSLRYGEPTASKGSVQLRVRKQVAPNKYESCLLTLELSGVTKVLLDEDFTAGVYYSDIVLTKLENGLYYLSLDPFGNSGKPHEQDNLILVAQSLIIHEA
;
A
#
# COMPACT_ATOMS: atom_id res chain seq x y z
N MET A 1 11.42 5.91 -4.50
CA MET A 1 10.70 7.20 -4.57
C MET A 1 10.22 7.57 -3.17
N ASN A 2 10.10 8.86 -2.85
CA ASN A 2 9.46 9.27 -1.59
C ASN A 2 7.93 9.31 -1.77
N LEU A 3 7.19 9.24 -0.66
CA LEU A 3 5.73 9.14 -0.70
C LEU A 3 5.06 10.37 -1.36
N GLU A 4 5.61 11.56 -1.12
CA GLU A 4 5.08 12.82 -1.67
C GLU A 4 5.14 12.85 -3.21
N ALA A 5 6.27 12.46 -3.80
CA ALA A 5 6.39 12.38 -5.25
C ALA A 5 5.41 11.36 -5.85
N VAL A 6 5.17 10.25 -5.13
CA VAL A 6 4.21 9.26 -5.59
C VAL A 6 2.79 9.82 -5.56
N GLY A 7 2.40 10.51 -4.48
CA GLY A 7 1.09 11.16 -4.37
C GLY A 7 0.83 12.26 -5.41
N GLN A 8 1.87 12.87 -5.97
CA GLN A 8 1.75 13.88 -7.03
C GLN A 8 1.70 13.28 -8.44
N GLN A 9 2.40 12.16 -8.68
CA GLN A 9 2.59 11.62 -10.03
C GLN A 9 1.74 10.38 -10.32
N TYR A 10 1.17 9.74 -9.30
CA TYR A 10 0.45 8.49 -9.44
C TYR A 10 -0.93 8.60 -8.81
N ALA A 11 -1.95 8.11 -9.52
CA ALA A 11 -3.28 7.91 -8.97
C ALA A 11 -3.26 6.61 -8.14
N LEU A 12 -2.66 6.67 -6.95
CA LEU A 12 -2.52 5.52 -6.04
C LEU A 12 -3.88 5.02 -5.52
N ASN A 13 -4.82 5.93 -5.25
CA ASN A 13 -6.10 5.60 -4.62
C ASN A 13 -7.05 4.77 -5.49
N ASP A 14 -6.69 4.53 -6.76
CA ASP A 14 -7.46 3.77 -7.73
C ASP A 14 -6.49 2.90 -8.55
N GLY A 15 -6.17 1.74 -7.99
CA GLY A 15 -5.19 0.79 -8.48
C GLY A 15 -5.69 -0.65 -8.45
N GLU A 16 -4.82 -1.59 -8.80
CA GLU A 16 -5.10 -3.01 -8.71
C GLU A 16 -3.97 -3.71 -7.98
N ILE A 17 -4.32 -4.50 -6.97
CA ILE A 17 -3.37 -5.34 -6.24
C ILE A 17 -2.94 -6.49 -7.14
N ARG A 18 -1.64 -6.60 -7.40
CA ARG A 18 -1.05 -7.67 -8.22
C ARG A 18 -0.48 -8.80 -7.38
N ALA A 19 0.17 -8.44 -6.28
CA ALA A 19 0.73 -9.41 -5.35
C ALA A 19 0.87 -8.77 -3.97
N VAL A 20 0.72 -9.62 -2.94
CA VAL A 20 1.07 -9.31 -1.57
C VAL A 20 1.92 -10.46 -1.06
N GLU A 21 3.17 -10.19 -0.72
CA GLU A 21 4.11 -11.17 -0.18
C GLU A 21 4.52 -10.73 1.23
N LEU A 22 4.39 -11.64 2.21
CA LEU A 22 4.67 -11.35 3.61
C LEU A 22 5.67 -12.36 4.18
N SER A 23 6.69 -11.86 4.87
CA SER A 23 7.64 -12.66 5.64
C SER A 23 7.64 -12.13 7.08
N LEU A 24 6.75 -12.65 7.90
CA LEU A 24 6.52 -12.17 9.27
C LEU A 24 7.23 -13.03 10.32
N ARG A 25 7.78 -12.38 11.34
CA ARG A 25 8.42 -13.02 12.49
C ARG A 25 7.74 -12.53 13.78
N TYR A 26 7.06 -13.43 14.47
CA TYR A 26 6.36 -13.09 15.71
C TYR A 26 7.35 -12.58 16.77
N GLY A 27 7.08 -11.42 17.35
CA GLY A 27 7.95 -10.78 18.34
C GLY A 27 9.21 -10.11 17.76
N GLU A 28 9.46 -10.18 16.45
CA GLU A 28 10.63 -9.59 15.80
C GLU A 28 10.24 -8.68 14.62
N PRO A 29 9.74 -7.46 14.89
CA PRO A 29 9.32 -6.55 13.82
C PRO A 29 10.45 -6.23 12.85
N THR A 30 11.69 -6.05 13.33
CA THR A 30 12.87 -5.72 12.51
C THR A 30 13.22 -6.79 11.48
N ALA A 31 12.87 -8.06 11.74
CA ALA A 31 13.04 -9.17 10.81
C ALA A 31 11.83 -9.37 9.88
N SER A 32 10.71 -8.70 10.18
CA SER A 32 9.47 -8.82 9.42
C SER A 32 9.46 -7.89 8.20
N LYS A 33 9.11 -8.44 7.04
CA LYS A 33 9.12 -7.76 5.74
C LYS A 33 7.81 -8.00 4.99
N GLY A 34 7.48 -7.09 4.09
CA GLY A 34 6.40 -7.27 3.12
C GLY A 34 6.73 -6.62 1.79
N SER A 35 6.19 -7.18 0.71
CA SER A 35 6.22 -6.59 -0.63
C SER A 35 4.80 -6.54 -1.18
N VAL A 36 4.39 -5.39 -1.70
CA VAL A 36 3.08 -5.21 -2.33
C VAL A 36 3.28 -4.66 -3.74
N GLN A 37 2.78 -5.38 -4.73
CA GLN A 37 2.79 -4.93 -6.12
C GLN A 37 1.43 -4.35 -6.49
N LEU A 38 1.45 -3.14 -7.02
CA LEU A 38 0.27 -2.39 -7.42
C LEU A 38 0.38 -2.00 -8.89
N ARG A 39 -0.65 -2.29 -9.69
CA ARG A 39 -0.82 -1.66 -10.99
C ARG A 39 -1.62 -0.38 -10.80
N VAL A 40 -1.02 0.76 -11.07
CA VAL A 40 -1.62 2.08 -10.90
C VAL A 40 -1.53 2.88 -12.19
N ARG A 41 -2.08 4.09 -12.18
CA ARG A 41 -1.94 5.05 -13.28
C ARG A 41 -0.92 6.11 -12.92
N LYS A 42 0.09 6.30 -13.76
CA LYS A 42 1.10 7.36 -13.67
C LYS A 42 0.74 8.49 -14.61
N GLN A 43 0.79 9.72 -14.12
CA GLN A 43 0.60 10.91 -14.95
C GLN A 43 1.89 11.21 -15.71
N VAL A 44 1.85 11.10 -17.04
CA VAL A 44 3.00 11.36 -17.93
C VAL A 44 2.93 12.72 -18.61
N ALA A 45 1.74 13.32 -18.67
CA ALA A 45 1.50 14.69 -19.12
C ALA A 45 0.17 15.20 -18.49
N PRO A 46 -0.15 16.51 -18.59
CA PRO A 46 -1.45 17.02 -18.15
C PRO A 46 -2.60 16.20 -18.75
N ASN A 47 -3.45 15.63 -17.89
CA ASN A 47 -4.57 14.73 -18.25
C ASN A 47 -4.20 13.46 -19.05
N LYS A 48 -2.91 13.10 -19.16
CA LYS A 48 -2.46 11.86 -19.79
C LYS A 48 -1.90 10.91 -18.75
N TYR A 49 -2.52 9.74 -18.66
CA TYR A 49 -2.14 8.68 -17.74
C TYR A 49 -1.73 7.42 -18.49
N GLU A 50 -0.74 6.72 -17.96
CA GLU A 50 -0.29 5.43 -18.47
C GLU A 50 -0.26 4.41 -17.32
N SER A 51 -0.49 3.14 -17.66
CA SER A 51 -0.43 2.06 -16.67
C SER A 51 1.02 1.85 -16.23
N CYS A 52 1.23 1.75 -14.93
CA CYS A 52 2.54 1.62 -14.30
C CYS A 52 2.47 0.59 -13.17
N LEU A 53 3.53 -0.20 -13.01
CA LEU A 53 3.67 -1.13 -11.90
C LEU A 53 4.54 -0.50 -10.82
N LEU A 54 3.99 -0.40 -9.61
CA LEU A 54 4.73 0.00 -8.42
C LEU A 54 4.93 -1.19 -7.51
N THR A 55 6.13 -1.29 -6.93
CA THR A 55 6.43 -2.22 -5.84
C THR A 55 6.69 -1.42 -4.56
N LEU A 56 5.94 -1.76 -3.51
CA LEU A 56 6.07 -1.22 -2.17
C LEU A 56 6.81 -2.24 -1.31
N GLU A 57 8.04 -1.93 -0.93
CA GLU A 57 8.86 -2.74 -0.04
C GLU A 57 8.75 -2.21 1.38
N LEU A 58 8.15 -2.99 2.27
CA LEU A 58 7.95 -2.68 3.68
C LEU A 58 8.96 -3.47 4.53
N SER A 59 9.67 -2.76 5.40
CA SER A 59 10.60 -3.36 6.37
C SER A 59 10.25 -2.93 7.79
N GLY A 60 10.47 -3.81 8.76
CA GLY A 60 10.07 -3.51 10.13
C GLY A 60 8.56 -3.62 10.30
N VAL A 61 7.90 -4.62 9.72
CA VAL A 61 6.43 -4.74 9.76
C VAL A 61 6.00 -5.03 11.20
N THR A 62 5.19 -4.13 11.77
CA THR A 62 4.74 -4.18 13.18
C THR A 62 3.29 -4.62 13.33
N LYS A 63 2.47 -4.48 12.27
CA LYS A 63 1.08 -4.89 12.25
C LYS A 63 0.70 -5.40 10.86
N VAL A 64 -0.02 -6.52 10.85
CA VAL A 64 -0.79 -6.99 9.70
C VAL A 64 -2.21 -7.25 10.19
N LEU A 65 -3.21 -6.63 9.57
CA LEU A 65 -4.62 -6.94 9.79
C LEU A 65 -5.21 -7.43 8.47
N LEU A 66 -5.75 -8.63 8.50
CA LEU A 66 -6.35 -9.30 7.36
C LEU A 66 -7.65 -9.93 7.85
N ASP A 67 -8.75 -9.23 7.63
CA ASP A 67 -10.11 -9.68 7.93
C ASP A 67 -10.87 -9.85 6.61
N GLU A 68 -10.26 -10.60 5.69
CA GLU A 68 -10.74 -10.75 4.32
C GLU A 68 -11.02 -12.21 3.98
N ASP A 69 -12.14 -12.41 3.31
CA ASP A 69 -12.58 -13.64 2.69
C ASP A 69 -12.23 -13.52 1.20
N PHE A 70 -11.06 -14.02 0.79
CA PHE A 70 -10.55 -13.98 -0.59
C PHE A 70 -11.41 -14.72 -1.64
N THR A 71 -12.68 -14.99 -1.37
CA THR A 71 -13.64 -15.60 -2.30
C THR A 71 -14.29 -14.60 -3.25
N ALA A 72 -14.33 -13.31 -2.92
CA ALA A 72 -14.76 -12.25 -3.83
C ALA A 72 -13.56 -11.80 -4.69
N GLY A 73 -13.77 -11.63 -6.00
CA GLY A 73 -12.71 -11.41 -6.99
C GLY A 73 -11.69 -10.30 -6.68
N VAL A 74 -10.56 -10.36 -7.40
CA VAL A 74 -9.27 -9.66 -7.20
C VAL A 74 -9.28 -8.13 -7.42
N TYR A 75 -10.40 -7.44 -7.22
CA TYR A 75 -10.55 -6.03 -7.60
C TYR A 75 -10.76 -5.13 -6.40
N TYR A 76 -9.69 -4.95 -5.63
CA TYR A 76 -9.60 -3.78 -4.75
C TYR A 76 -9.15 -2.59 -5.59
N SER A 77 -10.00 -1.58 -5.71
CA SER A 77 -9.66 -0.30 -6.35
C SER A 77 -8.96 0.64 -5.37
N ASP A 78 -9.33 0.57 -4.10
CA ASP A 78 -9.05 1.64 -3.15
C ASP A 78 -7.80 1.32 -2.33
N ILE A 79 -6.89 2.29 -2.25
CA ILE A 79 -5.60 2.14 -1.57
C ILE A 79 -5.34 3.39 -0.74
N VAL A 80 -5.06 3.21 0.55
CA VAL A 80 -4.58 4.27 1.43
C VAL A 80 -3.13 3.98 1.78
N LEU A 81 -2.22 4.82 1.28
CA LEU A 81 -0.80 4.80 1.64
C LEU A 81 -0.40 6.13 2.28
N THR A 82 -0.05 6.10 3.56
CA THR A 82 0.28 7.33 4.31
C THR A 82 1.36 7.09 5.37
N LYS A 83 1.86 8.18 5.96
CA LYS A 83 2.76 8.16 7.11
C LYS A 83 2.00 8.63 8.35
N LEU A 84 2.01 7.81 9.39
CA LEU A 84 1.36 8.09 10.67
C LEU A 84 2.15 9.12 11.49
N GLU A 85 1.51 9.72 12.49
CA GLU A 85 2.11 10.71 13.38
C GLU A 85 3.34 10.18 14.15
N ASN A 86 3.34 8.88 14.48
CA ASN A 86 4.47 8.21 15.11
C ASN A 86 5.61 7.84 14.13
N GLY A 87 5.50 8.25 12.87
CA GLY A 87 6.51 8.04 11.84
C GLY A 87 6.45 6.70 11.11
N LEU A 88 5.53 5.80 11.48
CA LEU A 88 5.33 4.54 10.77
C LEU A 88 4.60 4.75 9.44
N TYR A 89 4.82 3.85 8.50
CA TYR A 89 4.08 3.80 7.25
C TYR A 89 2.85 2.91 7.40
N TYR A 90 1.73 3.39 6.87
CA TYR A 90 0.44 2.72 6.87
C TYR A 90 0.01 2.46 5.43
N LEU A 91 -0.35 1.22 5.15
CA LEU A 91 -0.97 0.80 3.90
C LEU A 91 -2.26 0.06 4.24
N SER A 92 -3.38 0.48 3.66
CA SER A 92 -4.60 -0.32 3.55
C SER A 92 -4.90 -0.54 2.08
N LEU A 93 -5.23 -1.78 1.73
CA LEU A 93 -5.59 -2.19 0.37
C LEU A 93 -7.10 -2.44 0.22
N ASP A 94 -7.87 -2.12 1.25
CA ASP A 94 -9.33 -2.07 1.25
C ASP A 94 -9.79 -1.08 2.32
N PRO A 95 -9.60 0.23 2.07
CA PRO A 95 -9.89 1.26 3.05
C PRO A 95 -11.38 1.56 3.15
N PHE A 96 -11.86 1.79 4.36
CA PHE A 96 -13.23 2.20 4.59
C PHE A 96 -13.47 3.63 4.08
N GLY A 97 -14.36 3.76 3.09
CA GLY A 97 -14.80 5.04 2.56
C GLY A 97 -13.75 5.85 1.80
N ASN A 98 -12.62 5.24 1.43
CA ASN A 98 -11.54 5.82 0.61
C ASN A 98 -11.15 7.26 0.97
N SER A 99 -11.05 7.55 2.27
CA SER A 99 -10.85 8.92 2.78
C SER A 99 -9.41 9.45 2.63
N GLY A 100 -8.48 8.62 2.14
CA GLY A 100 -7.04 8.89 2.15
C GLY A 100 -6.41 8.87 3.55
N LYS A 101 -7.18 8.50 4.58
CA LYS A 101 -6.75 8.45 5.98
C LYS A 101 -7.04 7.07 6.58
N PRO A 102 -6.25 6.63 7.58
CA PRO A 102 -6.52 5.39 8.29
C PRO A 102 -7.89 5.42 8.96
N HIS A 103 -8.60 4.30 8.90
CA HIS A 103 -9.88 4.10 9.57
C HIS A 103 -9.88 2.79 10.36
N GLU A 104 -10.70 2.71 11.42
CA GLU A 104 -10.79 1.51 12.27
C GLU A 104 -11.37 0.29 11.55
N GLN A 105 -12.13 0.53 10.48
CA GLN A 105 -12.76 -0.48 9.64
C GLN A 105 -11.97 -0.79 8.35
N ASP A 106 -10.77 -0.22 8.20
CA ASP A 106 -9.89 -0.56 7.09
C ASP A 106 -9.51 -2.04 7.17
N ASN A 107 -9.37 -2.66 5.99
CA ASN A 107 -8.92 -4.04 5.85
C ASN A 107 -7.60 -4.09 5.05
N LEU A 108 -6.99 -5.27 5.00
CA LEU A 108 -5.71 -5.51 4.33
C LEU A 108 -4.62 -4.51 4.77
N ILE A 109 -4.52 -4.31 6.09
CA ILE A 109 -3.64 -3.28 6.68
C ILE A 109 -2.23 -3.85 6.88
N LEU A 110 -1.23 -3.10 6.42
CA LEU A 110 0.18 -3.26 6.79
C LEU A 110 0.69 -1.98 7.48
N VAL A 111 1.35 -2.14 8.62
CA VAL A 111 2.08 -1.05 9.28
C VAL A 111 3.54 -1.42 9.40
N ALA A 112 4.43 -0.52 8.98
CA ALA A 112 5.87 -0.79 8.91
C ALA A 112 6.73 0.41 9.32
N GLN A 113 7.96 0.14 9.76
CA GLN A 113 8.93 1.18 10.14
C GLN A 113 9.53 1.89 8.92
N SER A 114 9.68 1.17 7.81
CA SER A 114 10.29 1.69 6.58
C SER A 114 9.50 1.27 5.36
N LEU A 115 9.50 2.14 4.35
CA LEU A 115 8.87 1.95 3.05
C LEU A 115 9.84 2.40 1.96
N ILE A 116 10.05 1.55 0.97
CA ILE A 116 10.72 1.91 -0.28
C ILE A 116 9.75 1.66 -1.43
N ILE A 117 9.63 2.64 -2.32
CA ILE A 117 8.74 2.56 -3.48
C ILE A 117 9.58 2.55 -4.75
N HIS A 118 9.36 1.54 -5.59
CA HIS A 118 10.04 1.37 -6.87
C HIS A 118 9.02 1.29 -8.01
N GLU A 119 9.34 1.92 -9.13
CA GLU A 119 8.69 1.68 -10.41
C GLU A 119 9.43 0.51 -11.08
N ALA A 120 8.67 -0.46 -11.61
CA ALA A 120 9.20 -1.63 -12.31
C ALA A 120 9.14 -1.45 -13.83
#